data_AF-A0A441TNJ8-F1
#
_entry.id   AF-A0A441TNJ8-F1
#
_cell.length_a   1.000
_cell.length_b   1.000
_cell.length_c   1.000
_cell.angle_alpha   90.00
_cell.angle_beta   90.00
_cell.angle_gamma   90.00
#
_symmetry.space_group_name_H-M   'P 1'
#
loop_
_entity.id
_entity.type
_entity.pdbx_description
1 polymer ?
#
loop_
_entity_poly.entity_id
_entity_poly.type
_entity_poly.pdbx_seq_one_letter_code
_entity_poly.pdbx_strand_id
1 'polypeptide(L)'
;MKALGWIGTAKADLLAFPDDVVREVGHALFIAQSGGKHADAKPLRGFGGASVLEIVEDHDGDTYRAVYTVRFAEVIYVLHAFQKKSKKGIATPPQEIDKVKARLKRAEEEYQAWKRKKP
;
A
#
# COMPACT_ATOMS: atom_id res chain seq x y z
N MET A 1 7.18 -16.94 2.24
CA MET A 1 7.06 -15.47 2.16
C MET A 1 6.27 -15.12 0.91
N LYS A 2 5.31 -14.19 0.99
CA LYS A 2 4.55 -13.71 -0.17
C LYS A 2 5.42 -12.81 -1.06
N ALA A 3 5.18 -12.83 -2.37
CA ALA A 3 5.84 -11.90 -3.29
C ALA A 3 5.33 -10.46 -3.09
N LEU A 4 6.10 -9.46 -3.53
CA LEU A 4 5.70 -8.07 -3.50
C LEU A 4 5.45 -7.57 -4.93
N GLY A 5 4.21 -7.18 -5.21
CA GLY A 5 3.80 -6.58 -6.48
C GLY A 5 3.62 -5.07 -6.34
N TRP A 6 3.92 -4.32 -7.40
CA TRP A 6 3.80 -2.86 -7.42
C TRP A 6 2.85 -2.43 -8.54
N ILE A 7 1.80 -1.68 -8.21
CA ILE A 7 0.83 -1.22 -9.20
C ILE A 7 1.10 0.22 -9.62
N GLY A 8 1.20 0.43 -10.93
CA GLY A 8 1.41 1.75 -11.51
C GLY A 8 2.69 2.40 -11.00
N THR A 9 2.59 3.65 -10.54
CA THR A 9 3.74 4.45 -10.07
C THR A 9 4.12 4.19 -8.61
N ALA A 10 3.42 3.31 -7.88
CA ALA A 10 3.55 3.19 -6.42
C ALA A 10 5.00 2.99 -5.93
N LYS A 11 5.82 2.23 -6.68
CA LYS A 11 7.24 2.04 -6.33
C LYS A 11 8.04 3.32 -6.50
N ALA A 12 7.87 4.02 -7.62
CA ALA A 12 8.58 5.26 -7.91
C ALA A 12 8.16 6.36 -6.93
N ASP A 13 6.86 6.45 -6.63
CA ASP A 13 6.32 7.41 -5.66
C ASP A 13 6.89 7.16 -4.25
N LEU A 14 6.99 5.90 -3.82
CA LEU A 14 7.60 5.55 -2.54
C LEU A 14 9.09 5.93 -2.51
N LEU A 15 9.85 5.58 -3.55
CA LEU A 15 11.29 5.86 -3.61
C LEU A 15 11.62 7.35 -3.75
N ALA A 16 10.63 8.21 -3.97
CA ALA A 16 10.79 9.66 -3.95
C ALA A 16 10.58 10.28 -2.56
N PHE A 17 10.24 9.48 -1.54
CA PHE A 17 10.12 9.93 -0.15
C PHE A 17 11.48 10.07 0.51
N PRO A 18 11.56 10.74 1.68
CA PRO A 18 12.76 10.73 2.51
C PRO A 18 13.20 9.30 2.85
N ASP A 19 14.51 9.07 2.94
CA ASP A 19 15.08 7.74 3.12
C ASP A 19 14.55 7.01 4.37
N ASP A 20 14.31 7.74 5.46
CA ASP A 20 13.73 7.17 6.68
C ASP A 20 12.31 6.66 6.45
N VAL A 21 11.49 7.40 5.71
CA VAL A 21 10.13 6.99 5.35
C VAL A 21 10.17 5.75 4.46
N VAL A 22 11.09 5.71 3.49
CA VAL A 22 11.28 4.54 2.62
C VAL A 22 11.66 3.30 3.43
N ARG A 23 12.56 3.47 4.41
CA ARG A 23 13.04 2.41 5.29
C ARG A 23 11.92 1.85 6.16
N GLU A 24 11.15 2.70 6.82
CA GLU A 24 10.04 2.25 7.69
C GLU A 24 8.91 1.60 6.90
N VAL A 25 8.50 2.19 5.77
CA VAL A 25 7.50 1.57 4.88
C VAL A 25 8.02 0.24 4.34
N GLY A 26 9.29 0.15 3.95
CA GLY A 26 9.92 -1.08 3.48
C GLY A 26 9.91 -2.19 4.55
N HIS A 27 10.23 -1.84 5.79
CA HIS A 27 10.16 -2.76 6.93
C HIS A 27 8.73 -3.27 7.17
N ALA A 28 7.74 -2.38 7.15
CA ALA A 28 6.33 -2.76 7.30
C ALA A 28 5.86 -3.69 6.17
N LEU A 29 6.27 -3.45 4.92
CA LEU A 29 5.97 -4.33 3.79
C LEU A 29 6.64 -5.69 3.95
N PHE A 30 7.89 -5.75 4.43
CA PHE A 30 8.59 -7.00 4.70
C PHE A 30 7.85 -7.86 5.75
N ILE A 31 7.37 -7.24 6.84
CA ILE A 31 6.55 -7.93 7.84
C ILE A 31 5.26 -8.48 7.20
N ALA A 32 4.60 -7.68 6.35
CA ALA A 32 3.38 -8.11 5.66
C ALA A 32 3.62 -9.29 4.70
N GLN A 33 4.75 -9.30 3.98
CA GLN A 33 5.14 -10.43 3.13
C GLN A 33 5.40 -11.71 3.93
N SER A 34 5.87 -11.57 5.16
CA SER A 34 6.11 -12.68 6.09
C SER A 34 4.82 -13.18 6.76
N GLY A 35 3.66 -12.58 6.47
CA GLY A 35 2.36 -12.96 7.04
C GLY A 35 2.03 -12.24 8.35
N GLY A 36 2.90 -11.34 8.81
CA GLY A 36 2.65 -10.49 9.97
C GLY A 36 1.88 -9.23 9.62
N LYS A 37 1.70 -8.36 10.62
CA LYS A 37 1.13 -7.04 10.47
C LYS A 37 1.97 -6.04 11.28
N HIS A 38 2.50 -5.01 10.61
CA HIS A 38 3.22 -3.93 11.27
C HIS A 38 2.29 -3.14 12.21
N ALA A 39 2.82 -2.59 13.30
CA ALA A 39 2.04 -1.84 14.28
C ALA A 39 1.30 -0.64 13.64
N ASP A 40 1.98 0.07 12.75
CA ASP A 40 1.44 1.25 12.06
C ASP A 40 0.57 0.93 10.85
N ALA A 41 0.44 -0.35 10.48
CA ALA A 41 -0.45 -0.77 9.42
C ALA A 41 -1.89 -0.84 9.94
N LYS A 42 -2.77 -0.01 9.38
CA LYS A 42 -4.19 0.03 9.75
C LYS A 42 -5.11 -0.17 8.55
N PRO A 43 -6.30 -0.79 8.75
CA PRO A 43 -7.27 -0.91 7.67
C PRO A 43 -7.64 0.46 7.09
N LEU A 44 -7.54 0.57 5.77
CA LEU A 44 -7.97 1.77 5.06
C LEU A 44 -9.50 1.79 5.00
N ARG A 45 -10.10 2.88 5.49
CA ARG A 45 -11.57 3.04 5.47
C ARG A 45 -12.09 3.08 4.03
N GLY A 46 -13.30 2.56 3.81
CA GLY A 46 -13.99 2.60 2.51
C GLY A 46 -13.81 1.36 1.62
N PHE A 47 -13.17 0.29 2.13
CA PHE A 47 -12.93 -0.97 1.39
C PHE A 47 -13.69 -2.19 1.93
N GLY A 48 -14.70 -1.98 2.79
CA GLY A 48 -15.62 -3.03 3.24
C GLY A 48 -14.99 -4.16 4.06
N GLY A 49 -13.75 -4.00 4.53
CA GLY A 49 -13.03 -5.00 5.30
C GLY A 49 -11.58 -4.59 5.58
N ALA A 50 -10.78 -5.50 6.15
CA ALA A 50 -9.39 -5.27 6.53
C ALA A 50 -8.36 -5.74 5.49
N SER A 51 -8.78 -5.90 4.23
CA SER A 51 -7.94 -6.44 3.15
C SER A 51 -7.07 -5.38 2.47
N VAL A 52 -7.39 -4.09 2.65
CA VAL A 52 -6.58 -2.96 2.20
C VAL A 52 -6.10 -2.21 3.44
N LEU A 53 -4.79 -2.07 3.58
CA LEU A 53 -4.15 -1.44 4.72
C LEU A 53 -3.34 -0.22 4.25
N GLU A 54 -3.22 0.76 5.13
CA GLU A 54 -2.29 1.88 4.99
C GLU A 54 -1.24 1.83 6.10
N ILE A 55 0.01 2.07 5.73
CA ILE A 55 1.09 2.49 6.63
C ILE A 55 1.07 4.02 6.64
N VAL A 56 1.19 4.63 7.81
CA VAL A 56 1.25 6.08 7.97
C VAL A 56 2.53 6.41 8.70
N GLU A 57 3.36 7.24 8.08
CA GLU A 57 4.67 7.65 8.59
C GLU A 57 4.75 9.17 8.56
N ASP A 58 5.09 9.78 9.69
CA ASP A 58 5.27 11.24 9.80
C ASP A 58 6.77 11.57 9.77
N HIS A 59 7.16 12.52 8.93
CA HIS A 59 8.55 12.96 8.79
C HIS A 59 8.60 14.47 8.52
N ASP A 60 9.39 15.20 9.31
CA ASP A 60 9.57 16.66 9.21
C ASP A 60 8.26 17.47 9.12
N GLY A 61 7.24 17.02 9.84
CA GLY A 61 5.93 17.68 9.90
C GLY A 61 5.03 17.41 8.69
N ASP A 62 5.41 16.49 7.82
CA ASP A 62 4.61 15.97 6.72
C ASP A 62 4.24 14.50 6.96
N THR A 63 3.08 14.08 6.45
CA THR A 63 2.57 12.71 6.61
C THR A 63 2.63 11.98 5.28
N TYR A 64 3.32 10.85 5.26
CA TYR A 64 3.44 9.94 4.14
C TYR A 64 2.58 8.70 4.36
N ARG A 65 2.00 8.18 3.27
CA ARG A 65 1.18 6.97 3.33
C ARG A 65 1.54 6.02 2.23
N ALA A 66 1.61 4.74 2.58
CA ALA A 66 1.73 3.64 1.63
C ALA A 66 0.55 2.69 1.82
N VAL A 67 -0.19 2.44 0.74
CA VAL A 67 -1.40 1.60 0.73
C VAL A 67 -1.09 0.30 0.03
N TYR A 68 -1.41 -0.82 0.68
CA TYR A 68 -1.20 -2.15 0.15
C TYR A 68 -2.39 -3.06 0.44
N THR A 69 -2.47 -4.19 -0.27
CA THR A 69 -3.51 -5.20 -0.04
C THR A 69 -2.92 -6.56 0.27
N VAL A 70 -3.55 -7.23 1.24
CA VAL A 70 -3.25 -8.61 1.68
C VAL A 70 -4.26 -9.63 1.13
N ARG A 71 -5.20 -9.19 0.27
CA ARG A 71 -6.31 -10.01 -0.24
C ARG A 71 -5.84 -11.27 -0.97
N PHE A 72 -4.65 -11.23 -1.56
CA PHE A 72 -4.13 -12.32 -2.37
C PHE A 72 -3.27 -13.27 -1.53
N ALA A 73 -3.45 -14.57 -1.76
CA ALA A 73 -2.81 -15.61 -0.96
C ALA A 73 -1.27 -15.56 -1.08
N GLU A 74 -0.76 -15.23 -2.27
CA GLU A 74 0.67 -15.40 -2.59
C GLU A 74 1.41 -14.08 -2.82
N VAL A 75 0.69 -12.96 -2.97
CA VAL A 75 1.27 -11.67 -3.33
C VAL A 75 0.70 -10.57 -2.43
N ILE A 76 1.56 -9.69 -1.95
CA ILE A 76 1.18 -8.39 -1.39
C ILE A 76 1.31 -7.37 -2.50
N TYR A 77 0.24 -6.66 -2.83
CA TYR A 77 0.32 -5.58 -3.82
C TYR A 77 0.35 -4.23 -3.13
N VAL A 78 1.40 -3.45 -3.41
CA VAL A 78 1.44 -2.02 -3.07
C VAL A 78 0.67 -1.27 -4.15
N LEU A 79 -0.43 -0.65 -3.72
CA LEU A 79 -1.38 0.02 -4.59
C LEU A 79 -1.00 1.48 -4.79
N HIS A 80 -0.55 2.15 -3.73
CA HIS A 80 -0.27 3.58 -3.83
C HIS A 80 0.68 4.05 -2.74
N ALA A 81 1.46 5.08 -3.04
CA ALA A 81 2.27 5.80 -2.07
C ALA A 81 2.10 7.30 -2.34
N PHE A 82 1.79 8.08 -1.32
CA PHE A 82 1.65 9.53 -1.46
C PHE A 82 1.99 10.28 -0.17
N GLN A 83 2.45 11.53 -0.32
CA GLN A 83 2.51 12.51 0.76
C GLN A 83 1.16 13.21 0.87
N LYS A 84 0.59 13.25 2.07
CA LYS A 84 -0.64 13.98 2.36
C LYS A 84 -0.35 15.48 2.39
N LYS A 85 -0.91 16.22 1.42
CA LYS A 85 -0.69 17.67 1.28
C LYS A 85 -1.36 18.53 2.36
N SER A 86 -2.45 18.06 2.97
CA SER A 86 -3.16 18.81 4.04
C SER A 86 -2.77 18.29 5.41
N LYS A 87 -2.32 19.20 6.29
CA LYS A 87 -2.07 18.90 7.72
C LYS A 87 -3.37 18.78 8.53
N LYS A 88 -4.53 19.16 7.97
CA LYS A 88 -5.85 19.09 8.63
C LYS A 88 -6.65 17.86 8.18
N GLY A 89 -7.27 17.17 9.14
CA GLY A 89 -8.14 16.00 8.93
C GLY A 89 -7.40 14.66 8.86
N ILE A 90 -7.96 13.61 9.49
CA ILE A 90 -7.34 12.27 9.56
C ILE A 90 -7.63 11.45 8.30
N ALA A 91 -8.71 11.78 7.59
CA ALA A 91 -9.19 11.04 6.43
C ALA A 91 -8.26 11.19 5.21
N THR A 92 -8.11 10.09 4.48
CA THR A 92 -7.49 10.07 3.16
C THR A 92 -8.36 10.84 2.16
N PRO A 93 -7.81 11.74 1.33
CA PRO A 93 -8.60 12.48 0.35
C PRO A 93 -9.36 11.56 -0.61
N PRO A 94 -10.58 11.91 -1.05
CA PRO A 94 -11.39 11.07 -1.94
C PRO A 94 -10.67 10.65 -3.22
N GLN A 95 -9.90 11.56 -3.82
CA GLN A 95 -9.12 11.29 -5.03
C GLN A 95 -8.08 10.17 -4.84
N GLU A 96 -7.44 10.12 -3.66
CA GLU A 96 -6.48 9.06 -3.33
C GLU A 96 -7.21 7.72 -3.14
N ILE A 97 -8.40 7.74 -2.51
CA ILE A 97 -9.24 6.55 -2.35
C ILE A 97 -9.66 5.98 -3.72
N ASP A 98 -10.10 6.84 -4.65
CA ASP A 98 -10.52 6.41 -5.98
C ASP A 98 -9.35 5.84 -6.78
N LYS A 99 -8.16 6.43 -6.65
CA LYS A 99 -6.91 5.90 -7.24
C LYS A 99 -6.59 4.51 -6.67
N VAL A 100 -6.72 4.31 -5.36
CA VAL A 100 -6.53 3.00 -4.72
C VAL A 100 -7.54 1.97 -5.23
N LYS A 101 -8.82 2.32 -5.38
CA LYS A 101 -9.84 1.42 -5.94
C LYS A 101 -9.51 0.98 -7.37
N ALA A 102 -9.13 1.93 -8.22
CA ALA A 102 -8.74 1.63 -9.60
C ALA A 102 -7.52 0.69 -9.65
N ARG A 103 -6.50 0.96 -8.82
CA ARG A 103 -5.30 0.13 -8.76
C ARG A 103 -5.54 -1.23 -8.12
N LEU A 104 -6.48 -1.35 -7.17
CA LEU A 104 -6.88 -2.64 -6.60
C LEU A 104 -7.52 -3.54 -7.66
N LYS A 105 -8.37 -2.98 -8.54
CA LYS A 105 -8.93 -3.72 -9.67
C LYS A 105 -7.83 -4.23 -10.61
N ARG A 106 -6.84 -3.39 -10.92
CA ARG A 106 -5.68 -3.79 -11.73
C ARG A 106 -4.85 -4.88 -11.06
N ALA A 107 -4.65 -4.82 -9.75
CA ALA A 107 -3.94 -5.86 -9.00
C ALA A 107 -4.66 -7.22 -9.09
N GLU A 108 -5.99 -7.23 -9.04
CA GLU A 108 -6.79 -8.45 -9.25
C GLU A 108 -6.54 -9.03 -10.65
N GLU A 109 -6.60 -8.21 -11.70
CA GLU A 109 -6.35 -8.64 -13.08
C GLU A 109 -4.93 -9.21 -13.25
N GLU A 110 -3.91 -8.52 -12.72
CA GLU A 110 -2.52 -8.99 -12.74
C GLU A 110 -2.35 -10.31 -11.97
N TYR A 111 -2.98 -10.46 -10.81
CA TYR A 111 -2.91 -11.68 -10.01
C TYR A 111 -3.59 -12.87 -10.70
N GLN A 112 -4.76 -12.66 -11.32
CA GLN A 112 -5.43 -13.71 -12.08
C GLN A 112 -4.62 -14.14 -13.30
N ALA A 113 -4.01 -13.19 -14.01
CA ALA A 113 -3.11 -13.50 -15.13
C ALA A 113 -1.86 -14.26 -14.65
N TRP A 114 -1.29 -13.88 -13.51
CA TRP A 114 -0.16 -14.58 -12.89
C TRP A 114 -0.52 -16.02 -12.50
N LYS A 115 -1.67 -16.23 -11.85
CA LYS A 115 -2.16 -17.57 -11.49
C LYS A 115 -2.35 -18.49 -12.70
N ARG A 116 -2.85 -17.97 -13.82
CA ARG A 116 -3.07 -18.75 -15.06
C ARG A 116 -1.77 -19.22 -15.73
N LYS A 117 -0.68 -18.50 -15.52
CA LYS A 117 0.65 -18.82 -16.06
C LYS A 117 1.48 -19.70 -15.12
N LYS A 118 0.97 -19.98 -13.92
CA LYS A 118 1.63 -20.85 -12.96
C LYS A 118 1.50 -22.30 -13.46
N PRO A 119 2.61 -23.02 -13.66
CA PRO A 119 2.57 -24.40 -14.15
C PRO A 119 1.85 -25.35 -13.18
#